data_AF-A0A914UW15-F1
#
_entry.id   AF-A0A914UW15-F1
#
_cell.length_a   1.000
_cell.length_b   1.000
_cell.length_c   1.000
_cell.angle_alpha   90.00
_cell.angle_beta   90.00
_cell.angle_gamma   90.00
#
_symmetry.space_group_name_H-M   'P 1'
#
loop_
_entity.id
_entity.type
_entity.pdbx_description
1 polymer ?
#
loop_
_entity_poly.entity_id
_entity_poly.type
_entity_poly.pdbx_seq_one_letter_code
_entity_poly.pdbx_strand_id
1 'polypeptide(L)'
;MSSTAAAPSFTKPTRQILSPANVSAWLHSEAYAIYTKMLMDLNECVKRKSTTEQCTVSPAVQSVISVLDKIGSYIADFPPKDLDEQRFGNKAFRDWHAKVTQEAESLLAGMLHDTQKAAAVELAAYFLDSFGNATRIDYGSGHEACFIMMICCLFRLNFFTKEDSFAVVIRLFDR
;
A
#
# COMPACT_ATOMS: atom_id res chain seq x y z
N MET A 1 22.72 17.35 -26.04
CA MET A 1 23.12 17.54 -24.62
C MET A 1 22.07 16.86 -23.78
N SER A 2 22.31 15.63 -23.31
CA SER A 2 21.36 14.91 -22.46
C SER A 2 21.32 15.58 -21.08
N SER A 3 20.18 16.16 -20.73
CA SER A 3 19.89 16.58 -19.36
C SER A 3 19.81 15.32 -18.50
N THR A 4 20.80 15.08 -17.66
CA THR A 4 20.72 14.08 -16.59
C THR A 4 19.75 14.63 -15.55
N ALA A 5 18.48 14.24 -15.64
CA ALA A 5 17.51 14.49 -14.58
C ALA A 5 18.10 13.97 -13.26
N ALA A 6 18.16 14.83 -12.23
CA ALA A 6 18.58 14.42 -10.90
C ALA A 6 17.70 13.25 -10.44
N ALA A 7 18.30 12.25 -9.78
CA ALA A 7 17.53 11.14 -9.23
C ALA A 7 16.43 11.69 -8.30
N PRO A 8 15.20 11.16 -8.38
CA PRO A 8 14.11 11.63 -7.54
C PRO A 8 14.47 11.47 -6.06
N SER A 9 14.24 12.52 -5.28
CA SER A 9 14.37 12.47 -3.82
C SER A 9 13.08 11.95 -3.22
N PHE A 10 13.16 10.90 -2.43
CA PHE A 10 12.03 10.30 -1.71
C PHE A 10 12.03 10.77 -0.27
N THR A 11 10.86 11.13 0.24
CA THR A 11 10.69 11.60 1.63
C THR A 11 9.41 11.03 2.21
N LYS A 12 9.34 10.95 3.54
CA LYS A 12 8.13 10.50 4.23
C LYS A 12 6.95 11.46 3.93
N PRO A 13 5.83 10.99 3.36
CA PRO A 13 4.63 11.78 3.18
C PRO A 13 4.16 12.43 4.47
N THR A 14 3.61 13.64 4.35
CA THR A 14 3.02 14.40 5.45
C THR A 14 1.58 14.74 5.14
N ARG A 15 0.77 14.96 6.17
CA ARG A 15 -0.65 15.26 6.00
C ARG A 15 -0.83 16.65 5.39
N GLN A 16 -1.42 16.72 4.20
CA GLN A 16 -1.65 17.98 3.48
C GLN A 16 -3.13 18.41 3.45
N ILE A 17 -4.07 17.48 3.62
CA ILE A 17 -5.52 17.79 3.64
C ILE A 17 -5.97 18.05 5.08
N LEU A 18 -6.00 19.33 5.46
CA LEU A 18 -6.33 19.79 6.83
C LEU A 18 -7.57 20.70 6.86
N SER A 19 -8.05 21.14 5.70
CA SER A 19 -9.19 22.03 5.55
C SER A 19 -9.97 21.72 4.27
N PRO A 20 -11.23 22.19 4.14
CA PRO A 20 -11.99 22.06 2.89
C PRO A 20 -11.29 22.67 1.67
N ALA A 21 -10.52 23.75 1.85
CA ALA A 21 -9.73 24.34 0.77
C ALA A 21 -8.64 23.38 0.26
N ASN A 22 -8.00 22.61 1.15
CA ASN A 22 -7.02 21.60 0.75
C ASN A 22 -7.67 20.44 -0.02
N VAL A 23 -8.94 20.11 0.26
CA VAL A 23 -9.68 19.11 -0.55
C VAL A 23 -9.84 19.63 -1.98
N SER A 24 -10.20 20.90 -2.16
CA SER A 24 -10.28 21.49 -3.50
C SER A 24 -8.92 21.47 -4.22
N ALA A 25 -7.83 21.81 -3.53
CA ALA A 25 -6.48 21.72 -4.10
C ALA A 25 -6.09 20.28 -4.46
N TRP A 26 -6.43 19.31 -3.62
CA TRP A 26 -6.19 17.88 -3.88
C TRP A 26 -6.85 17.42 -5.17
N LEU A 27 -8.12 17.79 -5.41
CA LEU A 27 -8.87 17.41 -6.63
C LEU A 27 -8.24 17.91 -7.93
N HIS A 28 -7.40 18.94 -7.87
CA HIS A 28 -6.68 19.50 -9.02
C HIS A 28 -5.19 19.14 -9.02
N SER A 29 -4.74 18.30 -8.10
CA SER A 29 -3.33 17.92 -7.96
C SER A 29 -2.92 16.86 -8.99
N GLU A 30 -1.63 16.82 -9.33
CA GLU A 30 -1.05 15.77 -10.16
C GLU A 30 -1.27 14.38 -9.52
N ALA A 31 -1.09 14.28 -8.20
CA ALA A 31 -1.28 13.04 -7.45
C ALA A 31 -2.70 12.48 -7.60
N TYR A 32 -3.74 13.32 -7.51
CA TYR A 32 -5.12 12.90 -7.73
C TYR A 32 -5.37 12.43 -9.16
N ALA A 33 -4.81 13.13 -10.16
CA ALA A 33 -4.93 12.74 -11.56
C ALA A 33 -4.26 11.38 -11.84
N ILE A 34 -3.05 11.17 -11.31
CA ILE A 34 -2.31 9.91 -11.42
C ILE A 34 -3.08 8.77 -10.75
N TYR A 35 -3.50 8.97 -9.50
CA TYR A 35 -4.24 7.98 -8.72
C TYR A 35 -5.53 7.55 -9.41
N THR A 36 -6.35 8.51 -9.81
CA THR A 36 -7.63 8.25 -10.46
C THR A 36 -7.44 7.55 -11.81
N LYS A 37 -6.42 7.94 -12.59
CA LYS A 37 -6.10 7.27 -13.84
C LYS A 37 -5.71 5.81 -13.61
N MET A 38 -4.80 5.54 -12.67
CA MET A 38 -4.40 4.17 -12.35
C MET A 38 -5.61 3.34 -11.91
N LEU A 39 -6.46 3.89 -11.04
CA LEU A 39 -7.66 3.20 -10.57
C LEU A 39 -8.60 2.81 -11.74
N MET A 40 -8.79 3.71 -12.70
CA MET A 40 -9.56 3.44 -13.93
C MET A 40 -8.88 2.37 -14.80
N ASP A 41 -7.56 2.43 -14.98
CA ASP A 41 -6.80 1.44 -15.75
C ASP A 41 -6.91 0.03 -15.13
N LEU A 42 -6.81 -0.07 -13.80
CA LEU A 42 -6.99 -1.32 -13.07
C LEU A 42 -8.44 -1.83 -13.17
N ASN A 43 -9.43 -0.94 -13.08
CA ASN A 43 -10.83 -1.32 -13.25
C ASN A 43 -11.11 -1.90 -14.66
N GLU A 44 -10.59 -1.26 -15.70
CA GLU A 44 -10.81 -1.74 -17.07
C GLU A 44 -10.11 -3.09 -17.32
N CYS A 45 -8.96 -3.34 -16.70
CA CYS A 45 -8.20 -4.59 -16.92
C CYS A 45 -8.90 -5.85 -16.38
N VAL A 46 -9.83 -5.72 -15.42
CA VAL A 46 -10.60 -6.82 -14.81
C VAL A 46 -12.03 -6.94 -15.32
N LYS A 47 -12.48 -6.00 -16.14
CA LYS A 47 -13.86 -5.95 -16.62
C LYS A 47 -14.23 -7.21 -17.39
N ARG A 48 -15.35 -7.85 -16.99
CA ARG A 48 -15.87 -9.11 -17.57
C ARG A 48 -14.90 -10.30 -17.45
N LYS A 49 -13.96 -10.27 -16.51
CA LYS A 49 -13.06 -11.39 -16.21
C LYS A 49 -13.41 -12.01 -14.87
N SER A 50 -13.08 -13.29 -14.68
CA SER A 50 -13.32 -13.97 -13.41
C SER A 50 -12.20 -13.67 -12.41
N THR A 51 -12.51 -13.57 -11.12
CA THR A 51 -11.50 -13.49 -10.06
C THR A 51 -10.66 -14.78 -9.98
N THR A 52 -11.24 -15.92 -10.39
CA THR A 52 -10.58 -17.22 -10.45
C THR A 52 -9.82 -17.49 -11.74
N GLU A 53 -9.82 -16.53 -12.68
CA GLU A 53 -9.12 -16.67 -13.96
C GLU A 53 -7.62 -16.85 -13.74
N GLN A 54 -6.97 -17.70 -14.55
CA GLN A 54 -5.53 -17.89 -14.48
C GLN A 54 -4.82 -16.63 -14.97
N CYS A 55 -3.81 -16.18 -14.22
CA CYS A 55 -2.96 -15.06 -14.60
C CYS A 55 -1.51 -15.33 -14.21
N THR A 56 -0.60 -14.74 -14.98
CA THR A 56 0.82 -14.76 -14.64
C THR A 56 1.06 -13.82 -13.48
N VAL A 57 1.62 -14.34 -12.38
CA VAL A 57 2.10 -13.53 -11.26
C VAL A 57 3.59 -13.28 -11.49
N SER A 58 3.97 -12.02 -11.71
CA SER A 58 5.38 -11.68 -11.86
C SER A 58 6.12 -11.76 -10.52
N PRO A 59 7.47 -11.86 -10.54
CA PRO A 59 8.27 -11.79 -9.32
C PRO A 59 8.00 -10.51 -8.50
N ALA A 60 7.73 -9.39 -9.17
CA ALA A 60 7.40 -8.13 -8.50
C ALA A 60 6.08 -8.25 -7.72
N VAL A 61 5.00 -8.71 -8.36
CA VAL A 61 3.70 -8.93 -7.68
C VAL A 61 3.84 -9.93 -6.54
N GLN A 62 4.53 -11.05 -6.79
CA GLN A 62 4.76 -12.08 -5.78
C GLN A 62 5.54 -11.55 -4.57
N SER A 63 6.51 -10.66 -4.78
CA SER A 63 7.28 -10.09 -3.65
C SER A 63 6.42 -9.26 -2.71
N VAL A 64 5.45 -8.50 -3.23
CA VAL A 64 4.52 -7.71 -2.38
C VAL A 64 3.56 -8.65 -1.64
N ILE A 65 3.05 -9.69 -2.31
CA ILE A 65 2.26 -10.75 -1.66
C ILE A 65 3.06 -11.38 -0.51
N SER A 66 4.34 -11.68 -0.71
CA SER A 66 5.18 -12.24 0.35
C SER A 66 5.41 -11.28 1.52
N VAL A 67 5.44 -9.96 1.29
CA VAL A 67 5.44 -8.96 2.37
C VAL A 67 4.12 -9.01 3.15
N LEU A 68 2.96 -9.11 2.47
CA LEU A 68 1.65 -9.27 3.10
C LEU A 68 1.55 -10.58 3.90
N ASP A 69 2.07 -11.67 3.37
CA ASP A 69 2.18 -12.95 4.07
C ASP A 69 3.04 -12.83 5.32
N LYS A 70 4.17 -12.13 5.22
CA LYS A 70 5.05 -11.92 6.36
C LYS A 70 4.36 -11.15 7.48
N ILE A 71 3.74 -10.00 7.21
CA ILE A 71 3.04 -9.24 8.24
C ILE A 71 1.78 -9.95 8.73
N GLY A 72 1.12 -10.73 7.88
CA GLY A 72 0.00 -11.59 8.24
C GLY A 72 0.42 -12.69 9.20
N SER A 73 1.63 -13.25 9.03
CA SER A 73 2.15 -14.28 9.94
C SER A 73 2.32 -13.77 11.37
N TYR A 74 2.59 -12.47 11.56
CA TYR A 74 2.73 -11.87 12.89
C TYR A 74 1.44 -11.90 13.71
N ILE A 75 0.27 -12.02 13.08
CA ILE A 75 -1.01 -12.08 13.79
C ILE A 75 -1.01 -13.25 14.80
N ALA A 76 -0.36 -14.37 14.47
CA ALA A 76 -0.24 -15.53 15.36
C ALA A 76 0.50 -15.21 16.68
N ASP A 77 1.43 -14.25 16.66
CA ASP A 77 2.20 -13.83 17.83
C ASP A 77 1.42 -12.85 18.73
N PHE A 78 0.30 -12.31 18.24
CA PHE A 78 -0.53 -11.33 18.96
C PHE A 78 -1.99 -11.80 19.06
N PRO A 79 -2.27 -12.91 19.77
CA PRO A 79 -3.63 -13.40 19.94
C PRO A 79 -4.51 -12.36 20.66
N PRO A 80 -5.83 -12.32 20.38
CA PRO A 80 -6.75 -11.41 21.07
C PRO A 80 -6.68 -11.54 22.59
N LYS A 81 -6.63 -10.40 23.29
CA LYS A 81 -6.58 -10.31 24.76
C LYS A 81 -7.94 -9.93 25.33
N ASP A 82 -8.24 -10.34 26.56
CA ASP A 82 -9.37 -9.84 27.37
C ASP A 82 -10.73 -9.79 26.64
N LEU A 83 -11.06 -10.87 25.92
CA LEU A 83 -12.24 -10.95 25.05
C LEU A 83 -13.56 -10.69 25.79
N ASP A 84 -13.64 -11.05 27.08
CA ASP A 84 -14.86 -10.96 27.87
C ASP A 84 -15.19 -9.52 28.32
N GLU A 85 -14.20 -8.62 28.35
CA GLU A 85 -14.37 -7.23 28.80
C GLU A 85 -14.44 -6.22 27.64
N GLN A 86 -14.16 -6.66 26.41
CA GLN A 86 -13.88 -5.77 25.29
C GLN A 86 -15.01 -5.71 24.27
N ARG A 87 -15.78 -4.61 24.26
CA ARG A 87 -16.88 -4.36 23.30
C ARG A 87 -16.44 -3.70 21.98
N PHE A 88 -15.22 -3.19 21.92
CA PHE A 88 -14.63 -2.50 20.76
C PHE A 88 -13.38 -3.24 20.28
N GLY A 89 -12.63 -2.67 19.33
CA GLY A 89 -11.44 -3.32 18.76
C GLY A 89 -10.43 -3.83 19.81
N ASN A 90 -9.83 -5.00 19.55
CA ASN A 90 -8.95 -5.69 20.48
C ASN A 90 -7.58 -5.00 20.63
N LYS A 91 -7.05 -4.89 21.86
CA LYS A 91 -5.77 -4.19 22.11
C LYS A 91 -4.56 -4.90 21.49
N ALA A 92 -4.63 -6.20 21.23
CA ALA A 92 -3.57 -6.96 20.56
C ALA A 92 -3.23 -6.38 19.18
N PHE A 93 -4.19 -5.70 18.51
CA PHE A 93 -3.93 -4.98 17.27
C PHE A 93 -2.84 -3.91 17.40
N ARG A 94 -2.72 -3.25 18.56
CA ARG A 94 -1.68 -2.24 18.80
C ARG A 94 -0.29 -2.86 18.80
N ASP A 95 -0.18 -4.03 19.42
CA ASP A 95 1.08 -4.76 19.52
C ASP A 95 1.50 -5.28 18.14
N TRP A 96 0.54 -5.83 17.37
CA TRP A 96 0.75 -6.22 15.97
C TRP A 96 1.16 -5.03 15.10
N HIS A 97 0.43 -3.91 15.18
CA HIS A 97 0.71 -2.72 14.37
C HIS A 97 2.08 -2.11 14.71
N ALA A 98 2.47 -2.12 16.00
CA ALA A 98 3.80 -1.69 16.43
C ALA A 98 4.91 -2.58 15.83
N LYS A 99 4.70 -3.90 15.80
CA LYS A 99 5.63 -4.84 15.15
C LYS A 99 5.76 -4.56 13.65
N VAL A 100 4.65 -4.38 12.95
CA VAL A 100 4.66 -4.03 11.52
C VAL A 100 5.36 -2.68 11.29
N THR A 101 5.11 -1.69 12.14
CA THR A 101 5.75 -0.35 12.07
C THR A 101 7.27 -0.43 12.19
N GLN A 102 7.80 -1.30 13.04
CA GLN A 102 9.24 -1.47 13.21
C GLN A 102 9.93 -2.07 11.99
N GLU A 103 9.23 -2.86 11.18
CA GLU A 103 9.84 -3.64 10.11
C GLU A 103 9.45 -3.18 8.69
N ALA A 104 8.35 -2.45 8.53
CA ALA A 104 7.77 -2.12 7.23
C ALA A 104 8.79 -1.53 6.24
N GLU A 105 9.57 -0.54 6.64
CA GLU A 105 10.54 0.08 5.74
C GLU A 105 11.62 -0.92 5.28
N SER A 106 12.09 -1.78 6.18
CA SER A 106 13.08 -2.81 5.85
C SER A 106 12.51 -3.91 4.93
N LEU A 107 11.26 -4.32 5.16
CA LEU A 107 10.54 -5.29 4.33
C LEU A 107 10.34 -4.74 2.92
N LEU A 108 9.89 -3.49 2.81
CA LEU A 108 9.66 -2.82 1.53
C LEU A 108 10.99 -2.54 0.80
N ALA A 109 12.06 -2.15 1.51
CA ALA A 109 13.38 -2.01 0.90
C ALA A 109 13.93 -3.35 0.40
N GLY A 110 13.59 -4.46 1.06
CA GLY A 110 14.03 -5.81 0.70
C GLY A 110 13.41 -6.35 -0.59
N MET A 111 12.20 -5.91 -0.96
CA MET A 111 11.55 -6.31 -2.22
C MET A 111 11.97 -5.46 -3.42
N LEU A 112 12.44 -4.21 -3.18
CA LEU A 112 12.80 -3.27 -4.24
C LEU A 112 14.17 -3.57 -4.87
N HIS A 113 14.35 -3.14 -6.12
CA HIS A 113 15.66 -3.10 -6.76
C HIS A 113 16.60 -2.13 -6.03
N ASP A 114 17.91 -2.36 -6.07
CA ASP A 114 18.90 -1.52 -5.37
C ASP A 114 18.77 -0.02 -5.72
N THR A 115 18.46 0.28 -6.98
CA THR A 115 18.27 1.65 -7.47
C THR A 115 16.99 2.32 -6.96
N GLN A 116 16.04 1.56 -6.40
CA GLN A 116 14.74 2.02 -5.93
C GLN A 116 14.63 2.03 -4.40
N LYS A 117 15.59 1.48 -3.66
CA LYS A 117 15.53 1.34 -2.19
C LYS A 117 15.25 2.66 -1.45
N ALA A 118 15.70 3.78 -1.99
CA ALA A 118 15.41 5.11 -1.44
C ALA A 118 13.89 5.40 -1.35
N ALA A 119 13.06 4.79 -2.20
CA ALA A 119 11.61 4.96 -2.18
C ALA A 119 10.91 4.25 -1.01
N ALA A 120 11.61 3.35 -0.29
CA ALA A 120 11.02 2.59 0.81
C ALA A 120 10.43 3.50 1.91
N VAL A 121 11.06 4.64 2.19
CA VAL A 121 10.57 5.63 3.17
C VAL A 121 9.20 6.21 2.80
N GLU A 122 8.94 6.37 1.50
CA GLU A 122 7.67 6.89 1.00
C GLU A 122 6.60 5.79 0.96
N LEU A 123 6.94 4.61 0.43
CA LEU A 123 6.06 3.45 0.40
C LEU A 123 5.61 3.03 1.80
N ALA A 124 6.52 3.05 2.78
CA ALA A 124 6.24 2.66 4.16
C ALA A 124 5.12 3.50 4.80
N ALA A 125 5.03 4.80 4.47
CA ALA A 125 3.97 5.63 5.01
C ALA A 125 2.58 5.20 4.52
N TYR A 126 2.43 4.95 3.21
CA TYR A 126 1.17 4.46 2.65
C TYR A 126 0.85 3.04 3.13
N PHE A 127 1.86 2.17 3.20
CA PHE A 127 1.71 0.80 3.68
C PHE A 127 1.25 0.74 5.14
N LEU A 128 1.84 1.53 6.05
CA LEU A 128 1.49 1.50 7.47
C LEU A 128 0.08 2.05 7.75
N ASP A 129 -0.37 3.02 6.96
CA ASP A 129 -1.74 3.54 7.03
C ASP A 129 -2.74 2.64 6.28
N SER A 130 -2.31 1.54 5.65
CA SER A 130 -3.20 0.62 4.91
C SER A 130 -3.98 -0.34 5.80
N PHE A 131 -3.57 -0.56 7.07
CA PHE A 131 -4.09 -1.64 7.91
C PHE A 131 -4.93 -1.18 9.10
N GLY A 132 -5.40 0.08 9.08
CA GLY A 132 -6.20 0.65 10.17
C GLY A 132 -5.42 1.58 11.08
N ASN A 133 -6.09 2.14 12.08
CA ASN A 133 -5.48 3.06 13.04
C ASN A 133 -5.25 2.40 14.40
N ALA A 134 -4.00 2.24 14.84
CA ALA A 134 -3.66 1.59 16.12
C ALA A 134 -4.29 2.26 17.35
N THR A 135 -4.46 3.58 17.34
CA THR A 135 -5.04 4.32 18.47
C THR A 135 -6.54 4.05 18.59
N ARG A 136 -7.28 4.25 17.50
CA ARG A 136 -8.74 4.10 17.44
C ARG A 136 -9.19 2.63 17.31
N ILE A 137 -8.30 1.75 16.83
CA ILE A 137 -8.55 0.36 16.50
C ILE A 137 -9.76 0.25 15.55
N ASP A 138 -9.66 0.98 14.45
CA ASP A 138 -10.66 1.03 13.39
C ASP A 138 -10.03 0.84 12.01
N TYR A 139 -10.89 0.51 11.04
CA TYR A 139 -10.57 0.36 9.63
C TYR A 139 -11.70 0.96 8.80
N GLY A 140 -11.38 1.43 7.59
CA GLY A 140 -12.33 2.06 6.69
C GLY A 140 -11.70 2.41 5.35
N SER A 141 -12.48 3.01 4.45
CA SER A 141 -12.09 3.25 3.05
C SER A 141 -10.85 4.13 2.88
N GLY A 142 -10.51 4.98 3.86
CA GLY A 142 -9.26 5.72 3.84
C GLY A 142 -8.01 4.85 3.92
N HIS A 143 -8.10 3.74 4.66
CA HIS A 143 -7.01 2.75 4.79
C HIS A 143 -6.87 1.94 3.50
N GLU A 144 -8.00 1.49 2.92
CA GLU A 144 -8.02 0.86 1.58
C GLU A 144 -7.40 1.77 0.52
N ALA A 145 -7.75 3.07 0.53
CA ALA A 145 -7.17 4.04 -0.39
C ALA A 145 -5.66 4.22 -0.20
N CYS A 146 -5.14 4.12 1.03
CA CYS A 146 -3.69 4.14 1.28
C CYS A 146 -2.99 2.94 0.65
N PHE A 147 -3.61 1.75 0.69
CA PHE A 147 -3.05 0.57 0.03
C PHE A 147 -3.02 0.73 -1.50
N ILE A 148 -4.09 1.26 -2.08
CA ILE A 148 -4.15 1.56 -3.52
C ILE A 148 -3.12 2.66 -3.89
N MET A 149 -2.89 3.66 -3.05
CA MET A 149 -1.84 4.65 -3.24
C MET A 149 -0.44 4.01 -3.22
N MET A 150 -0.18 3.08 -2.31
CA MET A 150 1.08 2.32 -2.29
C MET A 150 1.30 1.54 -3.59
N ILE A 151 0.26 0.88 -4.10
CA ILE A 151 0.27 0.20 -5.41
C ILE A 151 0.55 1.22 -6.53
N CYS A 152 -0.04 2.42 -6.46
CA CYS A 152 0.21 3.50 -7.41
C CYS A 152 1.67 3.95 -7.43
N CYS A 153 2.29 4.08 -6.26
CA CYS A 153 3.72 4.35 -6.15
C CYS A 153 4.56 3.24 -6.81
N LEU A 154 4.20 1.96 -6.66
CA LEU A 154 4.93 0.85 -7.29
C LEU A 154 4.82 0.87 -8.83
N PHE A 155 3.66 1.21 -9.40
CA PHE A 155 3.55 1.46 -10.84
C PHE A 155 4.38 2.66 -11.28
N ARG A 156 4.37 3.76 -10.51
CA ARG A 156 5.16 4.97 -10.79
C ARG A 156 6.67 4.74 -10.72
N LEU A 157 7.12 3.80 -9.89
CA LEU A 157 8.52 3.37 -9.82
C LEU A 157 8.91 2.43 -10.96
N ASN A 158 7.97 2.01 -11.81
CA ASN A 158 8.11 0.89 -12.75
C ASN A 158 8.55 -0.41 -12.05
N PHE A 159 8.18 -0.57 -10.77
CA PHE A 159 8.33 -1.84 -10.06
C PHE A 159 7.26 -2.82 -10.52
N PHE A 160 6.03 -2.34 -10.70
CA PHE A 160 5.00 -3.01 -11.49
C PHE A 160 4.98 -2.44 -12.90
N THR A 161 4.75 -3.31 -13.88
CA THR A 161 4.50 -2.92 -15.26
C THR A 161 3.02 -3.11 -15.62
N LYS A 162 2.58 -2.61 -16.78
CA LYS A 162 1.18 -2.71 -17.21
C LYS A 162 0.71 -4.17 -17.33
N GLU A 163 1.63 -5.09 -17.61
CA GLU A 163 1.38 -6.53 -17.68
C GLU A 163 0.97 -7.12 -16.31
N ASP A 164 1.41 -6.49 -15.22
CA ASP A 164 1.05 -6.89 -13.86
C ASP A 164 -0.36 -6.47 -13.44
N SER A 165 -0.98 -5.49 -14.14
CA SER A 165 -2.24 -4.88 -13.72
C SER A 165 -3.33 -5.89 -13.36
N PHE A 166 -3.46 -6.97 -14.15
CA PHE A 166 -4.47 -7.99 -13.89
C PHE A 166 -4.16 -8.75 -12.60
N ALA A 167 -2.92 -9.24 -12.43
CA ALA A 167 -2.50 -9.97 -11.23
C ALA A 167 -2.50 -9.08 -9.97
N VAL A 168 -2.19 -7.79 -10.11
CA VAL A 168 -2.30 -6.81 -9.02
C VAL A 168 -3.73 -6.76 -8.47
N VAL A 169 -4.74 -6.79 -9.33
CA VAL A 169 -6.13 -6.76 -8.86
C VAL A 169 -6.59 -8.12 -8.36
N ILE A 170 -6.38 -9.21 -9.11
CA ILE A 170 -7.01 -10.51 -8.79
C ILE A 170 -6.17 -11.44 -7.92
N ARG A 171 -4.94 -11.06 -7.56
CA ARG A 171 -4.08 -11.82 -6.64
C ARG A 171 -3.58 -10.97 -5.49
N LEU A 172 -2.99 -9.81 -5.79
CA LEU A 172 -2.41 -8.97 -4.74
C LEU A 172 -3.49 -8.29 -3.90
N PHE A 173 -4.52 -7.69 -4.51
CA PHE A 173 -5.58 -7.01 -3.77
C PHE A 173 -6.58 -7.98 -3.09
N ASP A 174 -6.65 -9.23 -3.58
CA ASP A 174 -7.43 -10.31 -2.97
C ASP A 174 -6.77 -10.87 -1.69
N ARG A 175 -5.45 -10.70 -1.56
CA ARG A 175 -4.66 -11.20 -0.45
C ARG A 175 -4.79 -10.34 0.80
#